data_AF-A0A707HQS7-F1
#
_entry.id   AF-A0A707HQS7-F1
#
_cell.length_a   1.000
_cell.length_b   1.000
_cell.length_c   1.000
_cell.angle_alpha   90.00
_cell.angle_beta   90.00
_cell.angle_gamma   90.00
#
_symmetry.space_group_name_H-M   'P 1'
#
loop_
_entity.id
_entity.type
_entity.pdbx_description
1 polymer ?
#
loop_
_entity_poly.entity_id
_entity_poly.type
_entity_poly.pdbx_seq_one_letter_code
_entity_poly.pdbx_strand_id
1 'polypeptide(L)' 'PTGDIFSNRMVWFEDKQISAELVQMRLLSPELWGTPLPLAKRADPVINAEHDGRIWRRIPEPLRLLDDTAERAS' A
#
# COMPACT_ATOMS: atom_id res chain seq x y z
N PRO A 1 3.89 -4.11 16.35
CA PRO A 1 5.35 -4.20 16.18
C PRO A 1 5.72 -5.36 15.24
N THR A 2 6.88 -5.38 14.58
CA THR A 2 7.25 -6.50 13.67
C THR A 2 7.30 -7.85 14.37
N GLY A 3 7.59 -7.86 15.68
CA GLY A 3 7.58 -9.06 16.52
C GLY A 3 6.20 -9.69 16.76
N ASP A 4 5.10 -9.00 16.42
CA ASP A 4 3.75 -9.56 16.52
C ASP A 4 3.41 -10.48 15.33
N ILE A 5 4.20 -10.38 14.24
CA ILE A 5 3.98 -11.10 12.98
C ILE A 5 5.06 -12.16 12.76
N PHE A 6 6.32 -11.82 13.05
CA PHE A 6 7.48 -12.69 12.79
C PHE A 6 8.19 -13.06 14.08
N SER A 7 8.44 -14.36 14.28
CA SER A 7 9.19 -14.87 15.43
C SER A 7 10.70 -14.72 15.26
N ASN A 8 11.21 -14.86 14.04
CA ASN A 8 12.64 -14.81 13.72
C ASN A 8 12.88 -13.91 12.51
N ARG A 9 14.08 -13.31 12.45
CA ARG A 9 14.56 -12.59 11.26
C ARG A 9 16.04 -12.88 11.03
N MET A 10 16.41 -13.06 9.77
CA MET A 10 17.80 -13.15 9.30
C MET A 10 18.15 -11.85 8.59
N VAL A 11 19.37 -11.34 8.78
CA VAL A 11 19.82 -10.07 8.20
C VAL A 11 21.21 -10.26 7.61
N TRP A 12 21.36 -9.90 6.34
CA TRP A 12 22.64 -9.76 5.64
C TRP A 12 22.78 -8.31 5.23
N PHE A 13 23.92 -7.68 5.54
CA PHE A 13 24.13 -6.26 5.26
C PHE A 13 25.44 -5.98 4.52
N GLU A 14 26.39 -6.93 4.52
CA GLU A 14 27.61 -6.82 3.72
C GLU A 14 27.43 -7.46 2.34
N ASP A 15 28.04 -6.89 1.30
CA ASP A 15 27.93 -7.38 -0.08
C ASP A 15 28.29 -8.86 -0.23
N LYS A 16 29.32 -9.33 0.50
CA LYS A 16 29.74 -10.73 0.49
C LYS A 16 28.66 -11.65 1.06
N GLN A 17 28.01 -11.21 2.14
CA GLN A 17 26.93 -11.94 2.80
C GLN A 17 25.70 -12.00 1.88
N ILE A 18 25.31 -10.87 1.29
CA ILE A 18 24.17 -10.77 0.36
C ILE A 18 24.41 -11.66 -0.86
N SER A 19 25.60 -11.58 -1.46
CA SER A 19 25.93 -12.37 -2.65
C SER A 19 25.89 -13.88 -2.37
N ALA A 20 26.38 -14.31 -1.20
CA ALA A 20 26.33 -15.70 -0.79
C ALA A 20 24.89 -16.17 -0.56
N GLU A 21 24.07 -15.38 0.12
CA GLU A 21 22.67 -15.72 0.39
C GLU A 21 21.84 -15.83 -0.89
N LEU A 22 22.04 -14.93 -1.85
CA LEU A 22 21.36 -15.00 -3.15
C LEU A 22 21.64 -16.30 -3.90
N VAL A 23 22.84 -16.87 -3.76
CA VAL A 23 23.17 -18.19 -4.33
C VAL A 23 22.40 -19.29 -3.60
N GLN A 24 22.30 -19.21 -2.27
CA GLN A 24 21.54 -20.18 -1.47
C GLN A 24 20.04 -20.14 -1.78
N MET A 25 19.44 -18.94 -1.88
CA MET A 25 18.03 -18.76 -2.20
C MET A 25 17.64 -19.33 -3.58
N ARG A 26 18.56 -19.30 -4.56
CA ARG A 26 18.34 -19.87 -5.90
C ARG A 26 18.23 -21.40 -5.92
N LEU A 27 18.63 -22.07 -4.84
CA LEU A 27 18.48 -23.53 -4.72
C LEU A 27 17.05 -23.95 -4.33
N LEU A 28 16.18 -22.99 -3.97
CA LEU A 28 14.78 -23.27 -3.64
C LEU A 28 14.00 -23.69 -4.89
N SER A 29 13.33 -24.83 -4.82
CA SER A 29 12.56 -25.35 -5.94
C SER A 29 11.37 -24.42 -6.28
N PRO A 30 11.00 -24.27 -7.57
CA PRO A 30 9.94 -23.35 -8.00
C PRO A 30 8.58 -23.60 -7.34
N GLU A 31 8.29 -24.84 -6.96
CA GLU A 31 7.04 -25.25 -6.31
C GLU A 31 6.87 -24.65 -4.91
N LEU A 32 7.97 -24.22 -4.29
CA LEU A 32 7.99 -23.61 -2.96
C LEU A 32 7.89 -22.07 -3.01
N TRP A 33 7.77 -21.48 -4.20
CA TRP A 33 7.64 -20.04 -4.34
C TRP A 33 6.24 -19.60 -3.90
N GLY A 34 6.17 -18.64 -2.98
CA GLY A 34 4.91 -18.07 -2.53
C GLY A 34 4.22 -17.27 -3.65
N THR A 35 2.93 -17.53 -3.86
CA THR A 35 2.08 -16.69 -4.71
C THR A 35 1.19 -15.81 -3.82
N PRO A 36 1.03 -14.51 -4.11
CA PRO A 36 0.17 -13.66 -3.31
C PRO A 36 -1.29 -14.11 -3.44
N LEU A 37 -2.04 -13.97 -2.35
CA LEU A 37 -3.48 -14.22 -2.38
C LEU A 37 -4.14 -13.26 -3.39
N PRO A 38 -5.11 -13.72 -4.18
CA PRO A 38 -5.84 -12.83 -5.09
C PRO A 38 -6.49 -11.70 -4.28
N LEU A 39 -6.26 -10.45 -4.70
CA LEU A 39 -6.91 -9.30 -4.08
C LEU A 39 -8.42 -9.50 -4.18
N ALA A 40 -9.10 -9.62 -3.04
CA ALA A 40 -10.54 -9.49 -3.00
C ALA A 40 -10.88 -8.07 -3.49
N LYS A 41 -11.45 -7.94 -4.68
CA LYS A 41 -12.00 -6.67 -5.19
C LYS A 41 -13.18 -6.26 -4.31
N ARG A 42 -12.88 -5.62 -3.19
CA ARG A 42 -13.75 -4.64 -2.55
C ARG A 42 -12.85 -3.54 -2.02
N ALA A 43 -12.36 -2.74 -2.96
CA ALA A 43 -12.03 -1.37 -2.63
C ALA A 43 -13.38 -0.72 -2.29
N ASP A 44 -13.74 -0.71 -1.01
CA ASP A 44 -14.79 0.19 -0.58
C ASP A 44 -14.33 1.58 -1.00
N PRO A 45 -15.13 2.34 -1.77
CA PRO A 45 -14.74 3.68 -2.18
C PRO A 45 -14.45 4.45 -0.90
N VAL A 46 -13.27 5.07 -0.81
CA VAL A 46 -12.92 5.94 0.31
C VAL A 46 -13.99 7.02 0.36
N ILE A 47 -14.96 6.86 1.28
CA ILE A 47 -16.02 7.84 1.47
C ILE A 47 -15.35 9.04 2.12
N ASN A 48 -15.32 10.18 1.43
CA ASN A 48 -14.95 11.48 1.99
C ASN A 48 -16.00 11.91 3.04
N ALA A 49 -16.01 11.24 4.18
CA ALA A 49 -16.89 11.54 5.30
C ALA A 49 -16.10 11.53 6.62
N GLU A 50 -16.34 12.56 7.43
CA GLU A 50 -15.81 12.66 8.79
C GLU A 50 -16.91 12.25 9.77
N HIS A 51 -16.53 11.51 10.82
CA HIS A 51 -17.45 11.06 11.86
C HIS A 51 -17.45 12.06 13.02
N ASP A 52 -18.47 12.93 13.08
CA ASP A 52 -18.64 14.02 14.07
C ASP A 52 -19.18 13.49 15.43
N GLY A 53 -18.63 12.37 15.90
CA GLY A 53 -18.98 11.74 17.20
C GLY A 53 -20.39 11.15 17.34
N ARG A 54 -21.35 11.49 16.46
CA ARG A 54 -22.73 10.96 16.47
C ARG A 54 -23.27 10.52 15.10
N ILE A 55 -22.80 11.12 14.00
CA ILE A 55 -23.35 10.90 12.65
C ILE A 55 -22.22 11.00 11.61
N TRP A 56 -22.30 10.20 10.54
CA TRP A 56 -21.47 10.34 9.35
C TRP A 56 -21.87 11.58 8.55
N ARG A 57 -20.94 12.52 8.37
CA ARG A 57 -21.17 13.70 7.52
C ARG A 57 -20.25 13.63 6.31
N ARG A 58 -20.82 13.76 5.10
CA ARG A 58 -20.02 13.92 3.87
C ARG A 58 -19.39 15.32 3.87
N ILE A 59 -18.10 15.40 3.59
CA ILE A 59 -17.44 16.68 3.36
C ILE A 59 -17.84 17.16 1.96
N PRO A 60 -18.48 18.33 1.80
CA PRO A 60 -18.82 18.83 0.48
C PRO A 60 -17.54 19.12 -0.29
N GLU A 61 -17.48 18.68 -1.55
CA GLU A 61 -16.40 19.10 -2.44
C GLU A 61 -16.64 20.55 -2.88
N PRO A 62 -15.61 21.42 -2.84
CA PRO A 62 -15.76 22.79 -3.30
C PRO A 62 -16.05 22.80 -4.81
N LEU A 63 -17.26 23.24 -5.16
CA LEU A 63 -17.65 23.45 -6.56
C LEU A 63 -17.14 24.82 -7.01
N ARG A 64 -16.28 24.84 -8.03
CA ARG A 64 -15.79 26.08 -8.64
C ARG A 64 -16.73 26.48 -9.78
N LEU A 65 -17.19 27.74 -9.80
CA LEU A 65 -18.19 28.22 -10.77
C LEU A 65 -17.62 28.48 -12.17
N LEU A 66 -16.31 28.75 -12.26
CA LEU A 66 -15.59 29.02 -13.50
C LEU A 66 -14.36 28.12 -13.57
N ASP A 67 -14.13 27.45 -14.68
CA ASP A 67 -12.87 26.74 -14.90
C ASP A 67 -11.72 27.74 -15.10
N ASP A 68 -10.47 27.35 -14.80
CA ASP A 68 -9.26 28.20 -14.97
C ASP A 68 -9.13 28.79 -16.38
N THR A 69 -9.74 28.13 -17.36
CA THR A 69 -9.79 28.58 -18.76
C THR A 69 -10.68 29.80 -18.97
N ALA A 70 -11.77 29.94 -18.20
CA ALA A 70 -12.70 31.07 -18.30
C ALA A 70 -12.19 32.30 -17.53
N GLU A 71 -11.47 32.10 -16.43
CA GLU A 71 -10.88 33.17 -15.62
C GLU A 71 -9.76 33.92 -16.35
N ARG A 72 -9.02 33.24 -17.24
CA ARG A 72 -7.96 33.85 -18.08
C ARG A 72 -8.47 34.65 -19.28
N ALA A 73 -9.77 34.61 -19.56
CA ALA A 73 -10.38 35.26 -20.71
C ALA A 73 -11.07 36.61 -20.38
N SER A 74 -10.96 37.10 -19.14
CA SER A 74 -11.53 38.38 -18.68
C SER A 74 -10.48 39.46 -18.45
#